data_AF-A0A850M309-F1
#
_entry.id   AF-A0A850M309-F1
#
_cell.length_a   1.000
_cell.length_b   1.000
_cell.length_c   1.000
_cell.angle_alpha   90.00
_cell.angle_beta   90.00
_cell.angle_gamma   90.00
#
_symmetry.space_group_name_H-M   'P 1'
#
loop_
_entity.id
_entity.type
_entity.pdbx_description
1 polymer ?
#
loop_
_entity_poly.entity_id
_entity_poly.type
_entity_poly.pdbx_seq_one_letter_code
_entity_poly.pdbx_strand_id
1 'polypeptide(L)'
;MKCPICGGFDKDDYFKCPECGRDYICGSHYDTDELVCIECAKKSESEMQEKREKGKTSVGETPVKDEGGEKEKKSPFYLKSIVCPMCGMIANNRVFKTKICSERKVDIDKHVLVYGWTNLDFKEYHPPLYLFWHCSNCKYTAEKVDFESAGKDSWSNFRLLKRAYSEKLQDDRMAEKLVIWLSKGIDYDQLNYPMAFKLHILGIYIQEILEQENRDTLKLGRYYLRTGWLLRELKEKNSEELDIINNIINELKKVWKDIPANEEEYMKKAVEYLNEAYLKHPAVKNVAALIDMILWLSGIYLKMEDQKKALSYLNKVIQECQKQRAKIENRLKGADISDDEVRHLSLQSKKISITLTKARDLIQDVKSQKFEAQKEEARKLANKLSNRPPEEIREILAKKGYSQGVIDSLLPEKKKKLFGLFR
;
A
#
# COMPACT_ATOMS: atom_id res chain seq x y z
N MET A 1 -4.69 -13.59 30.70
CA MET A 1 -5.37 -12.30 30.99
C MET A 1 -6.81 -12.46 30.55
N LYS A 2 -7.82 -12.09 31.34
CA LYS A 2 -9.23 -12.30 30.95
C LYS A 2 -9.80 -11.05 30.30
N CYS A 3 -10.70 -11.23 29.34
CA CYS A 3 -11.45 -10.13 28.73
C CYS A 3 -12.22 -9.37 29.81
N PRO A 4 -12.09 -8.05 29.90
CA PRO A 4 -12.76 -7.27 30.93
C PRO A 4 -14.28 -7.19 30.74
N ILE A 5 -14.81 -7.58 29.57
CA ILE A 5 -16.25 -7.51 29.25
C ILE A 5 -16.95 -8.84 29.58
N CYS A 6 -16.39 -9.99 29.19
CA CYS A 6 -17.03 -11.29 29.43
C CYS A 6 -16.27 -12.24 30.36
N GLY A 7 -15.06 -11.89 30.79
CA GLY A 7 -14.19 -12.78 31.57
C GLY A 7 -13.60 -13.96 30.79
N GLY A 8 -13.92 -14.09 29.50
CA GLY A 8 -13.36 -15.09 28.59
C GLY A 8 -11.87 -14.88 28.32
N PHE A 9 -11.17 -15.91 27.84
CA PHE A 9 -9.75 -15.83 27.51
C PHE A 9 -9.52 -16.37 26.11
N ASP A 10 -9.06 -15.49 25.22
CA ASP A 10 -8.52 -15.87 23.93
C ASP A 10 -7.02 -15.53 23.94
N LYS A 11 -6.18 -16.53 23.68
CA LYS A 11 -4.71 -16.35 23.72
C LYS A 11 -4.20 -15.64 22.48
N ASP A 12 -4.92 -15.75 21.37
CA ASP A 12 -4.40 -15.41 20.06
C ASP A 12 -5.12 -14.18 19.45
N ASP A 13 -6.22 -13.74 20.04
CA ASP A 13 -7.00 -12.60 19.55
C ASP A 13 -7.46 -11.65 20.68
N TYR A 14 -6.57 -10.73 21.05
CA TYR A 14 -6.89 -9.67 22.00
C TYR A 14 -6.45 -8.30 21.49
N PHE A 15 -7.29 -7.29 21.74
CA PHE A 15 -7.01 -5.91 21.37
C PHE A 15 -7.16 -4.95 22.54
N LYS A 16 -6.49 -3.80 22.43
CA LYS A 16 -6.64 -2.67 23.35
C LYS A 16 -7.54 -1.62 22.73
N CYS A 17 -8.66 -1.32 23.37
CA CYS A 17 -9.59 -0.30 22.89
C CYS A 17 -8.91 1.08 22.92
N PRO A 18 -8.81 1.78 21.78
CA PRO A 18 -8.14 3.08 21.72
C PRO A 18 -8.91 4.18 22.45
N GLU A 19 -10.21 4.01 22.65
CA GLU A 19 -11.08 5.04 23.24
C GLU A 19 -11.12 4.96 24.77
N CYS A 20 -11.42 3.80 25.35
CA CYS A 20 -11.46 3.64 26.81
C CYS A 20 -10.14 3.13 27.41
N GLY A 21 -9.16 2.76 26.58
CA GLY A 21 -7.85 2.27 27.02
C GLY A 21 -7.86 0.87 27.65
N ARG A 22 -9.01 0.18 27.72
CA ARG A 22 -9.10 -1.20 28.22
C ARG A 22 -8.33 -2.15 27.30
N ASP A 23 -7.56 -3.03 27.90
CA ASP A 23 -6.73 -4.03 27.22
C ASP A 23 -7.38 -5.43 27.30
N TYR A 24 -6.88 -6.37 26.52
CA TYR A 24 -7.31 -7.77 26.48
C TYR A 24 -8.77 -8.00 26.06
N ILE A 25 -9.34 -7.15 25.21
CA ILE A 25 -10.71 -7.36 24.73
C ILE A 25 -10.68 -8.45 23.65
N CYS A 26 -11.50 -9.50 23.82
CA CYS A 26 -11.57 -10.60 22.87
C CYS A 26 -12.33 -10.21 21.59
N GLY A 27 -12.08 -10.93 20.49
CA GLY A 27 -12.68 -10.67 19.18
C GLY A 27 -14.21 -10.56 19.20
N SER A 28 -14.92 -11.30 20.05
CA SER A 28 -16.39 -11.21 20.16
C SER A 28 -16.91 -9.90 20.78
N HIS A 29 -16.06 -9.13 21.45
CA HIS A 29 -16.39 -7.80 22.00
C HIS A 29 -15.62 -6.68 21.31
N TYR A 30 -14.98 -7.02 20.19
CA TYR A 30 -14.46 -6.07 19.24
C TYR A 30 -15.58 -5.67 18.29
N ASP A 31 -15.89 -4.38 18.24
CA ASP A 31 -16.73 -3.86 17.18
C ASP A 31 -15.87 -3.67 15.94
N THR A 32 -16.07 -4.50 14.91
CA THR A 32 -15.25 -4.47 13.69
C THR A 32 -15.51 -3.25 12.82
N ASP A 33 -16.65 -2.57 13.00
CA ASP A 33 -17.01 -1.40 12.20
C ASP A 33 -16.39 -0.13 12.81
N GLU A 34 -16.49 0.00 14.14
CA GLU A 34 -15.96 1.15 14.88
C GLU A 34 -14.51 0.97 15.37
N LEU A 35 -13.97 -0.26 15.33
CA LEU A 35 -12.64 -0.66 15.81
C LEU A 35 -12.37 -0.28 17.29
N VAL A 36 -13.41 -0.33 18.10
CA VAL A 36 -13.37 -0.10 19.56
C VAL A 36 -14.03 -1.29 20.27
N CYS A 37 -14.07 -1.28 21.60
CA CYS A 37 -14.91 -2.25 22.29
C CYS A 37 -16.39 -1.97 22.04
N ILE A 38 -17.21 -3.03 22.06
CA ILE A 38 -18.65 -2.94 21.83
C ILE A 38 -19.36 -1.92 22.74
N GLU A 39 -18.85 -1.67 23.94
CA GLU A 39 -19.39 -0.63 24.84
C GLU A 39 -19.06 0.79 24.38
N CYS A 40 -17.85 1.02 23.87
CA CYS A 40 -17.45 2.30 23.28
C CYS A 40 -18.22 2.58 21.98
N ALA A 41 -18.41 1.56 21.14
CA ALA A 41 -19.23 1.67 19.93
C ALA A 41 -20.67 2.10 20.27
N LYS A 42 -21.33 1.40 21.19
CA LYS A 42 -22.68 1.76 21.68
C LYS A 42 -22.75 3.16 22.27
N LYS A 43 -21.72 3.57 23.02
CA LYS A 43 -21.65 4.93 23.58
C LYS A 43 -21.58 5.97 22.46
N SER A 44 -20.72 5.77 21.47
CA SER A 44 -20.61 6.64 20.29
C SER A 44 -21.95 6.76 19.53
N GLU A 45 -22.65 5.64 19.32
CA GLU A 45 -23.98 5.62 18.70
C GLU A 45 -25.02 6.43 19.49
N SER A 46 -25.07 6.27 20.81
CA SER A 46 -25.98 7.03 21.67
C SER A 46 -25.67 8.54 21.66
N GLU A 47 -24.39 8.93 21.68
CA GLU A 47 -23.98 10.33 21.60
C GLU A 47 -24.31 10.94 20.24
N MET A 48 -24.23 10.16 19.16
CA MET A 48 -24.66 10.59 17.82
C MET A 48 -26.17 10.74 17.72
N GLN A 49 -26.96 9.85 18.35
CA GLN A 49 -28.41 9.97 18.41
C GLN A 49 -28.83 11.23 19.20
N GLU A 50 -28.24 11.46 20.38
CA GLU A 50 -28.53 12.67 21.17
C GLU A 50 -28.14 13.97 20.45
N LYS A 51 -27.01 13.98 19.73
CA LYS A 51 -26.61 15.16 18.92
C LYS A 51 -27.56 15.39 17.74
N ARG A 52 -28.12 14.34 17.14
CA ARG A 52 -29.16 14.45 16.09
C ARG A 52 -30.48 15.00 16.64
N GLU A 53 -30.80 14.71 17.89
CA GLU A 53 -32.01 15.23 18.56
C GLU A 53 -31.83 16.68 19.04
N LYS A 54 -30.64 17.03 19.56
CA LYS A 54 -30.32 18.37 20.10
C LYS A 54 -29.93 19.40 19.03
N GLY A 55 -29.53 18.97 17.83
CA GLY A 55 -29.13 19.85 16.72
C GLY A 55 -30.28 20.57 15.98
N LYS A 56 -31.52 20.52 16.49
CA LYS A 56 -32.71 21.14 15.87
C LYS A 56 -32.98 22.61 16.26
N THR A 57 -32.06 23.30 16.95
CA THR A 57 -32.30 24.69 17.36
C THR A 57 -31.07 25.61 17.24
N SER A 58 -31.15 26.55 16.27
CA SER A 58 -30.42 27.85 16.15
C SER A 58 -28.93 27.76 15.75
N VAL A 59 -28.27 28.59 14.92
CA VAL A 59 -28.47 29.84 14.13
C VAL A 59 -27.45 29.72 12.96
N GLY A 60 -27.81 29.87 11.68
CA GLY A 60 -27.69 31.12 10.93
C GLY A 60 -26.53 31.13 9.92
N GLU A 61 -26.69 30.39 8.82
CA GLU A 61 -26.06 30.69 7.53
C GLU A 61 -27.20 30.98 6.55
N THR A 62 -27.10 32.05 5.78
CA THR A 62 -28.17 32.53 4.90
C THR A 62 -28.42 31.53 3.78
N PRO A 63 -29.57 30.84 3.75
CA PRO A 63 -29.91 29.93 2.68
C PRO A 63 -30.51 30.72 1.52
N VAL A 64 -30.10 30.39 0.31
CA VAL A 64 -30.90 30.65 -0.88
C VAL A 64 -32.21 29.87 -0.70
N LYS A 65 -33.34 30.58 -0.73
CA LYS A 65 -34.66 29.97 -0.67
C LYS A 65 -34.88 29.16 -1.95
N ASP A 66 -34.70 27.86 -1.87
CA ASP A 66 -35.37 26.90 -2.77
C ASP A 66 -36.52 26.27 -1.99
N GLU A 67 -37.74 26.67 -2.37
CA GLU A 67 -38.98 26.06 -1.91
C GLU A 67 -39.17 24.72 -2.65
N GLY A 68 -38.50 23.68 -2.14
CA GLY A 68 -38.57 22.32 -2.68
C GLY A 68 -37.67 21.37 -1.90
N GLY A 69 -38.12 20.94 -0.72
CA GLY A 69 -37.33 20.18 0.26
C GLY A 69 -36.98 18.75 -0.13
N GLU A 70 -36.10 18.56 -1.13
CA GLU A 70 -35.30 17.36 -1.23
C GLU A 70 -34.10 17.48 -0.30
N LYS A 71 -33.91 16.51 0.60
CA LYS A 71 -32.69 16.41 1.41
C LYS A 71 -31.50 16.34 0.46
N GLU A 72 -30.68 17.38 0.45
CA GLU A 72 -29.47 17.46 -0.36
C GLU A 72 -28.66 16.17 -0.18
N LYS A 73 -28.52 15.39 -1.26
CA LYS A 73 -27.77 14.13 -1.23
C LYS A 73 -26.34 14.45 -0.85
N LYS A 74 -25.91 13.98 0.33
CA LYS A 74 -24.53 14.15 0.79
C LYS A 74 -23.60 13.54 -0.26
N SER A 75 -22.63 14.30 -0.74
CA SER A 75 -21.61 13.82 -1.69
C SER A 75 -20.28 13.58 -0.96
N PRO A 76 -19.57 12.47 -1.24
CA PRO A 76 -18.22 12.25 -0.75
C PRO A 76 -17.19 13.16 -1.43
N PHE A 77 -17.61 13.89 -2.46
CA PHE A 77 -16.77 14.79 -3.24
C PHE A 77 -17.04 16.26 -2.93
N TYR A 78 -16.08 17.09 -3.29
CA TYR A 78 -16.31 18.49 -3.62
C TYR A 78 -15.59 18.81 -4.93
N LEU A 79 -16.09 19.79 -5.67
CA LEU A 79 -15.44 20.27 -6.88
C LEU A 79 -14.33 21.25 -6.50
N LYS A 80 -13.17 21.11 -7.15
CA LYS A 80 -12.07 22.06 -7.02
C LYS A 80 -11.62 22.52 -8.40
N SER A 81 -11.75 23.83 -8.62
CA SER A 81 -11.24 24.52 -9.79
C SER A 81 -9.82 25.00 -9.49
N ILE A 82 -8.86 24.60 -10.32
CA ILE A 82 -7.46 25.05 -10.20
C ILE A 82 -6.91 25.39 -11.59
N VAL A 83 -5.97 26.33 -11.65
CA VAL A 83 -5.20 26.61 -12.87
C VAL A 83 -4.34 25.39 -13.21
N CYS A 84 -4.53 24.83 -14.40
CA CYS A 84 -3.71 23.73 -14.89
C CYS A 84 -2.25 24.17 -15.00
N PRO A 85 -1.30 23.44 -14.38
CA PRO A 85 0.09 23.90 -14.33
C PRO A 85 0.80 23.75 -15.70
N MET A 86 0.24 22.95 -16.62
CA MET A 86 0.67 22.89 -18.02
C MET A 86 0.21 24.09 -18.84
N CYS A 87 -1.10 24.19 -19.10
CA CYS A 87 -1.62 25.14 -20.09
C CYS A 87 -2.16 26.45 -19.51
N GLY A 88 -2.26 26.60 -18.19
CA GLY A 88 -2.82 27.79 -17.55
C GLY A 88 -4.35 27.90 -17.59
N MET A 89 -5.06 26.99 -18.27
CA MET A 89 -6.53 26.95 -18.25
C MET A 89 -7.06 26.39 -16.94
N ILE A 90 -8.27 26.79 -16.55
CA ILE A 90 -8.96 26.26 -15.37
C ILE A 90 -9.31 24.79 -15.63
N ALA A 91 -8.90 23.92 -14.70
CA ALA A 91 -9.29 22.51 -14.65
C ALA A 91 -10.20 22.29 -13.45
N ASN A 92 -11.35 21.65 -13.68
CA ASN A 92 -12.30 21.25 -12.64
C ASN A 92 -12.06 19.78 -12.32
N ASN A 93 -11.70 19.47 -11.08
CA ASN A 93 -11.47 18.10 -10.63
C ASN A 93 -12.35 17.79 -9.43
N ARG A 94 -12.79 16.52 -9.30
CA ARG A 94 -13.44 16.04 -8.09
C ARG A 94 -12.39 15.70 -7.05
N VAL A 95 -12.66 16.12 -5.82
CA VAL A 95 -11.80 15.83 -4.69
C VAL A 95 -12.54 14.93 -3.73
N PHE A 96 -12.02 13.71 -3.58
CA PHE A 96 -12.48 12.80 -2.54
C PHE A 96 -12.14 13.38 -1.16
N LYS A 97 -13.13 13.52 -0.29
CA LYS A 97 -12.93 14.07 1.06
C LYS A 97 -12.06 13.10 1.88
N THR A 98 -10.82 13.46 2.20
CA THR A 98 -9.91 12.54 2.90
C THR A 98 -10.35 12.17 4.31
N LYS A 99 -11.20 12.98 4.95
CA LYS A 99 -11.72 12.70 6.30
C LYS A 99 -12.86 11.68 6.34
N ILE A 100 -13.47 11.32 5.20
CA ILE A 100 -14.60 10.38 5.19
C ILE A 100 -14.17 8.91 5.07
N CYS A 101 -12.92 8.66 4.68
CA CYS A 101 -12.34 7.33 4.64
C CYS A 101 -10.99 7.30 5.37
N SER A 102 -10.68 6.20 6.03
CA SER A 102 -9.36 5.93 6.62
C SER A 102 -8.86 4.57 6.18
N GLU A 103 -7.55 4.43 5.99
CA GLU A 103 -6.92 3.16 5.66
C GLU A 103 -6.86 2.30 6.94
N ARG A 104 -7.62 1.20 6.99
CA ARG A 104 -7.70 0.33 8.19
C ARG A 104 -6.75 -0.84 8.11
N LYS A 105 -6.68 -1.47 6.93
CA LYS A 105 -5.77 -2.59 6.66
C LYS A 105 -4.97 -2.28 5.42
N VAL A 106 -3.65 -2.29 5.57
CA VAL A 106 -2.69 -2.04 4.49
C VAL A 106 -1.81 -3.27 4.36
N ASP A 107 -1.70 -3.77 3.15
CA ASP A 107 -0.85 -4.90 2.80
C ASP A 107 0.64 -4.51 2.88
N ILE A 108 1.50 -5.50 2.75
CA ILE A 108 2.95 -5.36 2.88
C ILE A 108 3.55 -4.47 1.77
N ASP A 109 2.96 -4.49 0.57
CA ASP A 109 3.35 -3.64 -0.55
C ASP A 109 2.69 -2.25 -0.50
N LYS A 110 2.00 -1.90 0.60
CA LYS A 110 1.26 -0.64 0.80
C LYS A 110 -0.09 -0.53 0.07
N HIS A 111 -0.57 -1.61 -0.55
CA HIS A 111 -1.93 -1.64 -1.08
C HIS A 111 -2.95 -1.60 0.07
N VAL A 112 -3.96 -0.73 0.00
CA VAL A 112 -5.00 -0.65 1.03
C VAL A 112 -6.04 -1.74 0.75
N LEU A 113 -6.15 -2.69 1.66
CA LEU A 113 -7.08 -3.81 1.55
C LEU A 113 -8.47 -3.46 2.11
N VAL A 114 -8.52 -2.63 3.15
CA VAL A 114 -9.76 -2.26 3.83
C VAL A 114 -9.77 -0.77 4.17
N TYR A 115 -10.83 -0.10 3.74
CA TYR A 115 -11.15 1.27 4.10
C TYR A 115 -12.22 1.30 5.19
N GLY A 116 -12.03 2.16 6.19
CA GLY A 116 -13.01 2.48 7.20
C GLY A 116 -13.71 3.79 6.83
N TRP A 117 -15.03 3.84 7.01
CA TRP A 117 -15.88 4.91 6.49
C TRP A 117 -16.57 5.65 7.62
N THR A 118 -16.46 6.98 7.66
CA THR A 118 -17.20 7.78 8.64
C THR A 118 -18.69 7.89 8.28
N ASN A 119 -19.03 7.67 7.02
CA ASN A 119 -20.40 7.54 6.55
C ASN A 119 -20.51 6.31 5.64
N LEU A 120 -21.31 5.32 6.04
CA LEU A 120 -21.49 4.07 5.30
C LEU A 120 -22.15 4.25 3.94
N ASP A 121 -22.87 5.36 3.70
CA ASP A 121 -23.42 5.70 2.38
C ASP A 121 -22.32 5.83 1.31
N PHE A 122 -21.07 6.08 1.73
CA PHE A 122 -19.95 6.25 0.82
C PHE A 122 -19.13 4.97 0.59
N LYS A 123 -19.52 3.83 1.18
CA LYS A 123 -18.78 2.57 1.07
C LYS A 123 -18.68 2.02 -0.36
N GLU A 124 -19.58 2.45 -1.25
CA GLU A 124 -19.59 2.06 -2.66
C GLU A 124 -18.47 2.72 -3.48
N TYR A 125 -17.92 3.84 -2.98
CA TYR A 125 -16.85 4.53 -3.67
C TYR A 125 -15.50 3.85 -3.42
N HIS A 126 -14.67 3.81 -4.45
CA HIS A 126 -13.33 3.27 -4.36
C HIS A 126 -12.30 4.42 -4.47
N PRO A 127 -11.70 4.88 -3.35
CA PRO A 127 -10.82 6.06 -3.35
C PRO A 127 -9.66 6.03 -4.35
N PRO A 128 -8.99 4.88 -4.61
CA PRO A 128 -7.91 4.79 -5.59
C PRO A 128 -8.27 5.23 -7.02
N LEU A 129 -9.56 5.15 -7.43
CA LEU A 129 -9.98 5.62 -8.75
C LEU A 129 -9.75 7.14 -8.91
N TYR A 130 -9.83 7.90 -7.83
CA TYR A 130 -9.84 9.38 -7.83
C TYR A 130 -8.48 10.00 -7.55
N LEU A 131 -7.40 9.22 -7.67
CA LEU A 131 -6.05 9.67 -7.33
C LEU A 131 -5.49 10.71 -8.32
N PHE A 132 -5.80 10.53 -9.61
CA PHE A 132 -5.26 11.34 -10.69
C PHE A 132 -6.19 12.50 -11.06
N TRP A 133 -5.60 13.67 -11.21
CA TRP A 133 -6.24 14.88 -11.71
C TRP A 133 -5.91 15.08 -13.17
N HIS A 134 -6.89 15.58 -13.93
CA HIS A 134 -6.85 15.67 -15.37
C HIS A 134 -7.25 17.07 -15.85
N CYS A 135 -6.51 17.62 -16.81
CA CYS A 135 -6.89 18.85 -17.50
C CYS A 135 -7.64 18.51 -18.79
N SER A 136 -8.92 18.87 -18.89
CA SER A 136 -9.71 18.66 -20.11
C SER A 136 -9.18 19.43 -21.33
N ASN A 137 -8.44 20.53 -21.13
CA ASN A 137 -7.88 21.33 -22.23
C ASN A 137 -6.62 20.69 -22.83
N CYS A 138 -5.56 20.54 -22.04
CA CYS A 138 -4.26 20.05 -22.53
C CYS A 138 -3.98 18.57 -22.25
N LYS A 139 -4.93 17.87 -21.62
CA LYS A 139 -4.85 16.44 -21.26
C LYS A 139 -3.76 16.06 -20.25
N TYR A 140 -3.04 17.04 -19.71
CA TYR A 140 -2.10 16.82 -18.63
C TYR A 140 -2.76 16.08 -17.46
N THR A 141 -2.11 15.02 -16.99
CA THR A 141 -2.62 14.13 -15.95
C THR A 141 -1.49 13.83 -14.96
N ALA A 142 -1.77 13.99 -13.67
CA ALA A 142 -0.82 13.73 -12.58
C ALA A 142 -1.58 13.41 -11.28
N GLU A 143 -0.90 12.87 -10.27
CA GLU A 143 -1.49 12.76 -8.93
C GLU A 143 -1.96 14.13 -8.43
N LYS A 144 -3.05 14.17 -7.66
CA LYS A 144 -3.61 15.40 -7.09
C LYS A 144 -2.53 16.35 -6.53
N VAL A 145 -1.62 15.84 -5.70
CA VAL A 145 -0.59 16.65 -5.04
C VAL A 145 0.37 17.27 -6.06
N ASP A 146 0.78 16.51 -7.07
CA ASP A 146 1.65 16.96 -8.16
C ASP A 146 0.95 17.96 -9.09
N PHE A 147 -0.36 17.80 -9.29
CA PHE A 147 -1.16 18.73 -10.08
C PHE A 147 -1.35 20.07 -9.35
N GLU A 148 -1.70 20.02 -8.05
CA GLU A 148 -1.95 21.21 -7.23
C GLU A 148 -0.68 22.02 -6.92
N SER A 149 0.45 21.34 -6.80
CA SER A 149 1.72 21.91 -6.32
C SER A 149 2.87 21.62 -7.27
N ALA A 150 2.59 21.66 -8.57
CA ALA A 150 3.56 21.42 -9.61
C ALA A 150 4.81 22.32 -9.46
N GLY A 151 5.99 21.70 -9.41
CA GLY A 151 7.26 22.41 -9.27
C GLY A 151 7.55 22.99 -7.88
N LYS A 152 6.72 22.73 -6.86
CA LYS A 152 6.99 23.19 -5.48
C LYS A 152 7.96 22.29 -4.72
N ASP A 153 8.04 21.01 -5.08
CA ASP A 153 9.07 20.13 -4.51
C ASP A 153 10.45 20.56 -5.03
N SER A 154 11.42 20.71 -4.13
CA SER A 154 12.80 21.06 -4.44
C SER A 154 13.46 20.12 -5.45
N TRP A 155 12.92 18.91 -5.60
CA TRP A 155 13.41 17.87 -6.51
C TRP A 155 12.54 17.70 -7.75
N SER A 156 11.55 18.58 -7.95
CA SER A 156 10.60 18.46 -9.04
C SER A 156 11.27 18.74 -10.39
N ASN A 157 11.18 17.77 -11.31
CA ASN A 157 11.55 17.92 -12.72
C ASN A 157 10.48 18.64 -13.56
N PHE A 158 9.46 19.24 -12.93
CA PHE A 158 8.26 19.72 -13.61
C PHE A 158 8.52 20.74 -14.73
N ARG A 159 9.54 21.60 -14.59
CA ARG A 159 9.89 22.55 -15.65
C ARG A 159 10.37 21.85 -16.92
N LEU A 160 11.20 20.81 -16.77
CA LEU A 160 11.65 19.97 -17.89
C LEU A 160 10.48 19.21 -18.48
N LEU A 161 9.65 18.61 -17.62
CA LEU A 161 8.45 17.89 -18.03
C LEU A 161 7.50 18.77 -18.85
N LYS A 162 7.26 20.00 -18.40
CA LYS A 162 6.38 20.96 -19.08
C LYS A 162 6.82 21.24 -20.51
N ARG A 163 8.11 21.49 -20.68
CA ARG A 163 8.73 21.73 -21.99
C ARG A 163 8.62 20.49 -22.87
N ALA A 164 9.14 19.36 -22.38
CA ALA A 164 9.18 18.11 -23.12
C ALA A 164 7.77 17.63 -23.51
N TYR A 165 6.78 17.78 -22.64
CA TYR A 165 5.39 17.45 -22.96
C TYR A 165 4.82 18.32 -24.09
N SER A 166 5.07 19.62 -24.03
CA SER A 166 4.59 20.56 -25.06
C SER A 166 5.24 20.29 -26.42
N GLU A 167 6.57 20.12 -26.44
CA GLU A 167 7.34 19.77 -27.63
C GLU A 167 6.90 18.42 -28.18
N LYS A 168 6.79 17.38 -27.33
CA LYS A 168 6.37 16.04 -27.75
C LYS A 168 4.99 16.03 -28.41
N LEU A 169 4.03 16.79 -27.89
CA LEU A 169 2.70 16.89 -28.49
C LEU A 169 2.67 17.69 -29.80
N GLN A 170 3.60 18.62 -30.00
CA GLN A 170 3.73 19.38 -31.25
C GLN A 170 4.44 18.56 -32.34
N ASP A 171 5.49 17.84 -31.96
CA ASP A 171 6.40 17.20 -32.91
C ASP A 171 6.02 15.74 -33.24
N ASP A 172 5.30 15.05 -32.35
CA ASP A 172 4.94 13.65 -32.49
C ASP A 172 3.41 13.47 -32.57
N ARG A 173 2.91 13.35 -33.81
CA ARG A 173 1.48 13.11 -34.09
C ARG A 173 0.96 11.81 -33.48
N MET A 174 1.82 10.80 -33.27
CA MET A 174 1.39 9.55 -32.63
C MET A 174 1.20 9.78 -31.12
N ALA A 175 2.10 10.52 -30.48
CA ALA A 175 1.98 10.94 -29.09
C ALA A 175 0.70 11.74 -28.84
N GLU A 176 0.41 12.72 -29.71
CA GLU A 176 -0.80 13.52 -29.66
C GLU A 176 -2.07 12.64 -29.72
N LYS A 177 -2.14 11.76 -30.73
CA LYS A 177 -3.28 10.83 -30.89
C LYS A 177 -3.46 9.93 -29.68
N LEU A 178 -2.37 9.40 -29.13
CA LEU A 178 -2.39 8.53 -27.96
C LEU A 178 -2.94 9.27 -26.73
N VAL A 179 -2.43 10.48 -26.46
CA VAL A 179 -2.89 11.32 -25.35
C VAL A 179 -4.38 11.67 -25.49
N ILE A 180 -4.82 12.05 -26.70
CA ILE A 180 -6.23 12.32 -26.99
C ILE A 180 -7.08 11.07 -26.72
N TRP A 181 -6.66 9.91 -27.23
CA TRP A 181 -7.39 8.65 -27.08
C TRP A 181 -7.51 8.21 -25.61
N LEU A 182 -6.42 8.29 -24.84
CA LEU A 182 -6.43 8.00 -23.40
C LEU A 182 -7.31 8.98 -22.63
N SER A 183 -7.39 10.25 -23.04
CA SER A 183 -8.24 11.24 -22.38
C SER A 183 -9.73 11.15 -22.73
N LYS A 184 -10.11 10.34 -23.73
CA LYS A 184 -11.49 10.28 -24.21
C LYS A 184 -12.40 9.56 -23.21
N GLY A 185 -13.49 10.23 -22.83
CA GLY A 185 -14.55 9.67 -21.98
C GLY A 185 -14.22 9.68 -20.49
N ILE A 186 -13.24 10.48 -20.05
CA ILE A 186 -13.00 10.68 -18.62
C ILE A 186 -14.15 11.54 -18.05
N ASP A 187 -14.95 10.91 -17.21
CA ASP A 187 -16.00 11.56 -16.43
C ASP A 187 -15.77 11.26 -14.94
N TYR A 188 -15.49 12.31 -14.16
CA TYR A 188 -15.27 12.18 -12.72
C TYR A 188 -16.55 11.83 -11.96
N ASP A 189 -17.72 12.09 -12.54
CA ASP A 189 -19.01 11.82 -11.93
C ASP A 189 -19.36 10.33 -11.98
N GLN A 190 -18.81 9.62 -12.96
CA GLN A 190 -19.05 8.20 -13.24
C GLN A 190 -17.72 7.42 -13.32
N LEU A 191 -16.73 7.85 -12.52
CA LEU A 191 -15.38 7.31 -12.61
C LEU A 191 -15.35 5.82 -12.22
N ASN A 192 -14.92 4.99 -13.15
CA ASN A 192 -14.83 3.54 -13.02
C ASN A 192 -13.38 3.03 -13.25
N TYR A 193 -13.17 1.72 -13.19
CA TYR A 193 -11.82 1.15 -13.32
C TYR A 193 -11.18 1.42 -14.68
N PRO A 194 -11.84 1.24 -15.84
CA PRO A 194 -11.26 1.56 -17.15
C PRO A 194 -10.87 3.04 -17.29
N MET A 195 -11.67 3.98 -16.76
CA MET A 195 -11.34 5.40 -16.78
C MET A 195 -10.13 5.71 -15.88
N ALA A 196 -10.10 5.18 -14.66
CA ALA A 196 -8.97 5.33 -13.76
C ALA A 196 -7.69 4.72 -14.35
N PHE A 197 -7.79 3.55 -14.96
CA PHE A 197 -6.68 2.92 -15.67
C PHE A 197 -6.13 3.83 -16.78
N LYS A 198 -7.00 4.41 -17.62
CA LYS A 198 -6.57 5.39 -18.64
C LYS A 198 -5.85 6.59 -18.03
N LEU A 199 -6.33 7.14 -16.92
CA LEU A 199 -5.67 8.24 -16.20
C LEU A 199 -4.30 7.83 -15.67
N HIS A 200 -4.18 6.63 -15.11
CA HIS A 200 -2.90 6.08 -14.67
C HIS A 200 -1.91 5.94 -15.83
N ILE A 201 -2.33 5.33 -16.95
CA ILE A 201 -1.49 5.18 -18.15
C ILE A 201 -1.09 6.54 -18.70
N LEU A 202 -2.00 7.51 -18.74
CA LEU A 202 -1.70 8.86 -19.19
C LEU A 202 -0.69 9.55 -18.27
N GLY A 203 -0.83 9.39 -16.96
CA GLY A 203 0.15 9.87 -15.97
C GLY A 203 1.53 9.24 -16.15
N ILE A 204 1.61 7.91 -16.35
CA ILE A 204 2.86 7.20 -16.61
C ILE A 204 3.48 7.70 -17.92
N TYR A 205 2.72 7.72 -19.01
CA TYR A 205 3.17 8.16 -20.32
C TYR A 205 3.79 9.55 -20.27
N ILE A 206 3.10 10.51 -19.63
CA ILE A 206 3.58 11.87 -19.48
C ILE A 206 4.93 11.90 -18.75
N GLN A 207 5.08 11.16 -17.65
CA GLN A 207 6.33 11.10 -16.92
C GLN A 207 7.47 10.42 -17.70
N GLU A 208 7.15 9.46 -18.57
CA GLU A 208 8.15 8.76 -19.39
C GLU A 208 8.58 9.51 -20.67
N ILE A 209 7.90 10.61 -21.03
CA ILE A 209 8.34 11.50 -22.14
C ILE A 209 9.74 12.06 -21.86
N LEU A 210 10.09 12.25 -20.59
CA LEU A 210 11.44 12.66 -20.22
C LEU A 210 12.46 11.56 -20.52
N GLU A 211 13.65 11.99 -20.92
CA GLU A 211 14.83 11.13 -21.00
C GLU A 211 15.10 10.46 -19.65
N GLN A 212 15.64 9.25 -19.69
CA GLN A 212 15.74 8.37 -18.52
C GLN A 212 16.38 9.04 -17.30
N GLU A 213 17.43 9.83 -17.51
CA GLU A 213 18.16 10.57 -16.46
C GLU A 213 17.36 11.70 -15.80
N ASN A 214 16.34 12.22 -16.49
CA ASN A 214 15.50 13.33 -16.04
C ASN A 214 14.17 12.85 -15.44
N ARG A 215 13.88 11.56 -15.49
CA ARG A 215 12.64 10.97 -14.98
C ARG A 215 12.58 11.07 -13.45
N ASP A 216 11.39 11.36 -12.95
CA ASP A 216 11.09 11.22 -11.52
C ASP A 216 10.81 9.75 -11.24
N THR A 217 11.88 9.01 -10.94
CA THR A 217 11.83 7.55 -10.73
C THR A 217 10.99 7.17 -9.52
N LEU A 218 10.94 8.02 -8.49
CA LEU A 218 10.06 7.77 -7.35
C LEU A 218 8.60 7.81 -7.78
N LYS A 219 8.21 8.85 -8.53
CA LYS A 219 6.85 9.02 -9.05
C LYS A 219 6.46 7.92 -10.02
N LEU A 220 7.30 7.59 -11.00
CA LEU A 220 7.05 6.51 -11.95
C LEU A 220 6.85 5.17 -11.22
N GLY A 221 7.76 4.84 -10.29
CA GLY A 221 7.65 3.62 -9.49
C GLY A 221 6.31 3.51 -8.77
N ARG A 222 5.83 4.63 -8.20
CA ARG A 222 4.51 4.73 -7.57
C ARG A 222 3.34 4.59 -8.53
N TYR A 223 3.42 5.19 -9.72
CA TYR A 223 2.35 5.15 -10.71
C TYR A 223 2.20 3.73 -11.26
N TYR A 224 3.31 3.08 -11.61
CA TYR A 224 3.32 1.67 -12.03
C TYR A 224 2.74 0.75 -10.95
N LEU A 225 3.15 0.92 -9.69
CA LEU A 225 2.69 0.07 -8.61
C LEU A 225 1.17 0.17 -8.39
N ARG A 226 0.64 1.40 -8.33
CA ARG A 226 -0.80 1.61 -8.16
C ARG A 226 -1.62 1.11 -9.34
N THR A 227 -1.07 1.18 -10.54
CA THR A 227 -1.70 0.58 -11.73
C THR A 227 -1.75 -0.94 -11.62
N GLY A 228 -0.68 -1.57 -11.11
CA GLY A 228 -0.68 -2.99 -10.77
C GLY A 228 -1.76 -3.35 -9.74
N TRP A 229 -1.95 -2.52 -8.69
CA TRP A 229 -3.01 -2.74 -7.71
C TRP A 229 -4.42 -2.68 -8.30
N LEU A 230 -4.69 -1.74 -9.21
CA LEU A 230 -6.00 -1.69 -9.90
C LEU A 230 -6.28 -3.00 -10.65
N LEU A 231 -5.28 -3.57 -11.33
CA LEU A 231 -5.43 -4.86 -12.02
C LEU A 231 -5.62 -6.03 -11.04
N ARG A 232 -4.87 -6.02 -9.92
CA ARG A 232 -5.01 -7.01 -8.84
C ARG A 232 -6.45 -7.06 -8.34
N GLU A 233 -7.01 -5.91 -7.99
CA GLU A 233 -8.36 -5.83 -7.43
C GLU A 233 -9.43 -6.31 -8.42
N LEU A 234 -9.31 -5.96 -9.70
CA LEU A 234 -10.24 -6.44 -10.72
C LEU A 234 -10.17 -7.95 -10.90
N LYS A 235 -8.95 -8.51 -10.87
CA LYS A 235 -8.71 -9.95 -10.93
C LYS A 235 -9.30 -10.66 -9.72
N GLU A 236 -9.09 -10.15 -8.51
CA GLU A 236 -9.65 -10.72 -7.27
C GLU A 236 -11.19 -10.66 -7.26
N LYS A 237 -11.78 -9.62 -7.86
CA LYS A 237 -13.23 -9.45 -8.00
C LYS A 237 -13.84 -10.24 -9.17
N ASN A 238 -13.03 -10.83 -10.06
CA ASN A 238 -13.46 -11.39 -11.34
C ASN A 238 -14.33 -10.41 -12.15
N SER A 239 -13.93 -9.12 -12.21
CA SER A 239 -14.71 -8.07 -12.88
C SER A 239 -14.60 -8.14 -14.40
N GLU A 240 -15.72 -7.96 -15.11
CA GLU A 240 -15.79 -7.84 -16.58
C GLU A 240 -15.01 -6.60 -17.09
N GLU A 241 -14.79 -5.59 -16.24
CA GLU A 241 -13.97 -4.43 -16.59
C GLU A 241 -12.51 -4.80 -16.90
N LEU A 242 -12.04 -5.95 -16.41
CA LEU A 242 -10.70 -6.45 -16.70
C LEU A 242 -10.52 -6.72 -18.21
N ASP A 243 -11.55 -7.22 -18.89
CA ASP A 243 -11.50 -7.46 -20.34
C ASP A 243 -11.44 -6.14 -21.13
N ILE A 244 -12.15 -5.12 -20.65
CA ILE A 244 -12.09 -3.77 -21.23
C ILE A 244 -10.65 -3.22 -21.10
N ILE A 245 -10.02 -3.39 -19.94
CA ILE A 245 -8.64 -2.96 -19.72
C ILE A 245 -7.66 -3.77 -20.58
N ASN A 246 -7.83 -5.08 -20.69
CA ASN A 246 -7.00 -5.91 -21.58
C ASN A 246 -7.10 -5.45 -23.04
N ASN A 247 -8.28 -5.05 -23.50
CA ASN A 247 -8.45 -4.46 -24.83
C ASN A 247 -7.71 -3.12 -24.96
N ILE A 248 -7.78 -2.25 -23.94
CA ILE A 248 -7.01 -0.99 -23.90
C ILE A 248 -5.50 -1.28 -23.99
N ILE A 249 -5.00 -2.24 -23.22
CA ILE A 249 -3.58 -2.66 -23.24
C ILE A 249 -3.18 -3.19 -24.62
N ASN A 250 -4.03 -4.00 -25.27
CA ASN A 250 -3.74 -4.53 -26.60
C ASN A 250 -3.65 -3.43 -27.66
N GLU A 251 -4.50 -2.40 -27.59
CA GLU A 251 -4.37 -1.22 -28.44
C GLU A 251 -3.11 -0.41 -28.13
N LEU A 252 -2.78 -0.24 -26.85
CA LEU A 252 -1.57 0.46 -26.41
C LEU A 252 -0.30 -0.20 -26.92
N LYS A 253 -0.21 -1.54 -26.86
CA LYS A 253 0.95 -2.31 -27.35
C LYS A 253 1.28 -2.07 -28.83
N LYS A 254 0.32 -1.63 -29.65
CA LYS A 254 0.54 -1.30 -31.06
C LYS A 254 1.42 -0.07 -31.25
N VAL A 255 1.39 0.86 -30.28
CA VAL A 255 2.12 2.15 -30.34
C VAL A 255 3.18 2.29 -29.24
N TRP A 256 3.05 1.53 -28.16
CA TRP A 256 3.94 1.52 -27.00
C TRP A 256 4.29 0.08 -26.63
N LYS A 257 5.36 -0.43 -27.25
CA LYS A 257 5.72 -1.87 -27.17
C LYS A 257 6.06 -2.35 -25.76
N ASP A 258 6.68 -1.49 -24.96
CA ASP A 258 7.18 -1.84 -23.62
C ASP A 258 6.16 -1.63 -22.49
N ILE A 259 4.88 -1.36 -22.83
CA ILE A 259 3.84 -1.19 -21.83
C ILE A 259 3.56 -2.53 -21.10
N PRO A 260 3.53 -2.54 -19.77
CA PRO A 260 3.16 -3.73 -19.01
C PRO A 260 1.75 -4.22 -19.33
N ALA A 261 1.58 -5.54 -19.35
CA ALA A 261 0.33 -6.19 -19.75
C ALA A 261 -0.52 -6.71 -18.59
N ASN A 262 0.07 -6.89 -17.42
CA ASN A 262 -0.54 -7.52 -16.26
C ASN A 262 0.09 -6.99 -14.97
N GLU A 263 -0.54 -7.31 -13.84
CA GLU A 263 -0.10 -6.91 -12.50
C GLU A 263 1.40 -7.18 -12.27
N GLU A 264 1.89 -8.37 -12.62
CA GLU A 264 3.28 -8.78 -12.38
C GLU A 264 4.27 -7.89 -13.15
N GLU A 265 3.98 -7.59 -14.43
CA GLU A 265 4.80 -6.69 -15.24
C GLU A 265 4.77 -5.24 -14.72
N TYR A 266 3.61 -4.76 -14.26
CA TYR A 266 3.51 -3.45 -13.61
C TYR A 266 4.34 -3.40 -12.32
N MET A 267 4.35 -4.47 -11.53
CA MET A 267 5.19 -4.58 -10.33
C MET A 267 6.68 -4.65 -10.65
N LYS A 268 7.08 -5.38 -11.69
CA LYS A 268 8.46 -5.39 -12.18
C LYS A 268 8.93 -3.98 -12.53
N LYS A 269 8.13 -3.23 -13.30
CA LYS A 269 8.43 -1.81 -13.63
C LYS A 269 8.44 -0.91 -12.40
N ALA A 270 7.50 -1.09 -11.48
CA ALA A 270 7.49 -0.34 -10.23
C ALA A 270 8.79 -0.53 -9.44
N VAL A 271 9.23 -1.78 -9.29
CA VAL A 271 10.45 -2.13 -8.56
C VAL A 271 11.71 -1.65 -9.26
N GLU A 272 11.76 -1.68 -10.59
CA GLU A 272 12.85 -1.10 -11.39
C GLU A 272 13.05 0.39 -11.00
N TYR A 273 11.99 1.18 -11.11
CA TYR A 273 12.03 2.62 -10.81
C TYR A 273 12.22 2.91 -9.31
N LEU A 274 11.58 2.16 -8.41
CA LEU A 274 11.73 2.36 -6.97
C LEU A 274 13.12 1.98 -6.47
N ASN A 275 13.79 0.99 -7.07
CA ASN A 275 15.19 0.69 -6.77
C ASN A 275 16.12 1.80 -7.23
N GLU A 276 15.87 2.37 -8.41
CA GLU A 276 16.63 3.53 -8.88
C GLU A 276 16.40 4.73 -7.94
N ALA A 277 15.15 4.99 -7.54
CA ALA A 277 14.81 6.04 -6.60
C ALA A 277 15.47 5.83 -5.23
N TYR A 278 15.51 4.59 -4.74
CA TYR A 278 16.19 4.23 -3.50
C TYR A 278 17.68 4.61 -3.52
N LEU A 279 18.34 4.51 -4.67
CA LEU A 279 19.77 4.83 -4.81
C LEU A 279 20.03 6.33 -5.05
N LYS A 280 19.18 6.99 -5.83
CA LYS A 280 19.47 8.33 -6.37
C LYS A 280 18.56 9.43 -5.84
N HIS A 281 17.32 9.11 -5.44
CA HIS A 281 16.30 10.13 -5.21
C HIS A 281 16.54 10.89 -3.89
N PRO A 282 16.66 12.23 -3.91
CA PRO A 282 17.00 13.01 -2.72
C PRO A 282 16.00 12.89 -1.56
N ALA A 283 14.70 12.70 -1.85
CA ALA A 283 13.68 12.50 -0.82
C ALA A 283 13.92 11.22 0.03
N VAL A 284 14.71 10.26 -0.46
CA VAL A 284 15.03 9.00 0.22
C VAL A 284 16.31 9.12 1.08
N LYS A 285 16.97 10.29 1.08
CA LYS A 285 18.19 10.51 1.90
C LYS A 285 17.93 10.57 3.39
N ASN A 286 16.72 10.96 3.81
CA ASN A 286 16.37 10.91 5.23
C ASN A 286 16.12 9.46 5.66
N VAL A 287 16.54 9.16 6.89
CA VAL A 287 16.56 7.79 7.42
C VAL A 287 15.17 7.15 7.46
N ALA A 288 14.14 7.92 7.81
CA ALA A 288 12.77 7.40 7.91
C ALA A 288 12.25 6.99 6.52
N ALA A 289 12.40 7.86 5.52
CA ALA A 289 12.04 7.59 4.14
C ALA A 289 12.87 6.45 3.54
N LEU A 290 14.15 6.35 3.90
CA LEU A 290 15.01 5.22 3.52
C LEU A 290 14.45 3.90 4.04
N ILE A 291 14.18 3.82 5.34
CA ILE A 291 13.64 2.62 5.99
C ILE A 291 12.27 2.25 5.39
N ASP A 292 11.39 3.24 5.20
CA ASP A 292 10.09 3.04 4.59
C ASP A 292 10.20 2.55 3.14
N MET A 293 11.14 3.07 2.36
CA MET A 293 11.41 2.63 0.98
C MET A 293 11.91 1.18 0.94
N ILE A 294 12.86 0.80 1.80
CA ILE A 294 13.39 -0.57 1.84
C ILE A 294 12.29 -1.56 2.26
N LEU A 295 11.46 -1.19 3.25
CA LEU A 295 10.33 -2.01 3.68
C LEU A 295 9.24 -2.12 2.59
N TRP A 296 9.05 -1.05 1.81
CA TRP A 296 8.14 -1.08 0.68
C TRP A 296 8.62 -2.01 -0.43
N LEU A 297 9.90 -1.89 -0.81
CA LEU A 297 10.54 -2.77 -1.79
C LEU A 297 10.48 -4.23 -1.37
N SER A 298 10.72 -4.56 -0.08
CA SER A 298 10.58 -5.94 0.39
C SER A 298 9.16 -6.46 0.26
N GLY A 299 8.15 -5.63 0.53
CA GLY A 299 6.75 -5.99 0.34
C GLY A 299 6.40 -6.30 -1.10
N ILE A 300 6.86 -5.47 -2.05
CA ILE A 300 6.62 -5.71 -3.48
C ILE A 300 7.32 -6.99 -3.95
N TYR A 301 8.57 -7.23 -3.52
CA TYR A 301 9.26 -8.48 -3.86
C TYR A 301 8.56 -9.73 -3.29
N LEU A 302 7.91 -9.63 -2.13
CA LEU A 302 7.10 -10.74 -1.60
C LEU A 302 5.85 -11.00 -2.44
N LYS A 303 5.20 -9.95 -2.95
CA LYS A 303 4.07 -10.08 -3.87
C LYS A 303 4.47 -10.65 -5.23
N MET A 304 5.71 -10.43 -5.65
CA MET A 304 6.30 -11.03 -6.85
C MET A 304 6.92 -12.42 -6.60
N GLU A 305 6.71 -13.01 -5.42
CA GLU A 305 7.27 -14.31 -5.01
C GLU A 305 8.82 -14.38 -5.01
N ASP A 306 9.53 -13.25 -5.11
CA ASP A 306 10.99 -13.17 -5.01
C ASP A 306 11.41 -13.09 -3.53
N GLN A 307 11.21 -14.20 -2.82
CA GLN A 307 11.53 -14.32 -1.39
C GLN A 307 12.99 -13.99 -1.08
N LYS A 308 13.92 -14.29 -2.00
CA LYS A 308 15.35 -14.05 -1.81
C LYS A 308 15.63 -12.54 -1.74
N LYS A 309 15.13 -11.77 -2.70
CA LYS A 309 15.29 -10.31 -2.67
C LYS A 309 14.51 -9.71 -1.51
N ALA A 310 13.29 -10.15 -1.25
CA ALA A 310 12.52 -9.69 -0.10
C ALA A 310 13.29 -9.81 1.24
N LEU A 311 13.85 -11.00 1.51
CA LEU A 311 14.66 -11.24 2.71
C LEU A 311 15.93 -10.37 2.71
N SER A 312 16.55 -10.11 1.56
CA SER A 312 17.68 -9.19 1.46
C SER A 312 17.30 -7.77 1.90
N TYR A 313 16.18 -7.22 1.42
CA TYR A 313 15.68 -5.91 1.83
C TYR A 313 15.25 -5.88 3.31
N LEU A 314 14.55 -6.90 3.80
CA LEU A 314 14.17 -6.97 5.23
C LEU A 314 15.39 -6.98 6.16
N ASN A 315 16.47 -7.69 5.79
CA ASN A 315 17.72 -7.64 6.55
C ASN A 315 18.37 -6.24 6.52
N LYS A 316 18.31 -5.53 5.38
CA LYS A 316 18.75 -4.12 5.29
C LYS A 316 17.92 -3.21 6.21
N VAL A 317 16.59 -3.42 6.30
CA VAL A 317 15.74 -2.69 7.26
C VAL A 317 16.25 -2.89 8.68
N ILE A 318 16.51 -4.14 9.09
CA ILE A 318 17.01 -4.45 10.43
C ILE A 318 18.33 -3.75 10.71
N GLN A 319 19.29 -3.83 9.78
CA GLN A 319 20.61 -3.20 9.92
C GLN A 319 20.51 -1.68 10.07
N GLU A 320 19.73 -1.01 9.23
CA GLU A 320 19.54 0.45 9.31
C GLU A 320 18.78 0.83 10.58
N CYS A 321 17.72 0.11 10.98
CA CYS A 321 17.03 0.35 12.25
C CYS A 321 17.98 0.24 13.45
N GLN A 322 18.84 -0.78 13.50
CA GLN A 322 19.82 -0.97 14.59
C GLN A 322 20.85 0.16 14.64
N LYS A 323 21.40 0.55 13.48
CA LYS A 323 22.35 1.67 13.35
C LYS A 323 21.74 2.98 13.86
N GLN A 324 20.48 3.24 13.55
CA GLN A 324 19.80 4.48 13.92
C GLN A 324 19.41 4.49 15.40
N ARG A 325 18.98 3.33 15.92
CA ARG A 325 18.75 3.16 17.34
C ARG A 325 20.02 3.42 18.15
N ALA A 326 21.17 2.87 17.74
CA ALA A 326 22.44 3.12 18.41
C ALA A 326 22.83 4.62 18.38
N LYS A 327 22.59 5.32 17.26
CA LYS A 327 22.80 6.78 17.17
C LYS A 327 21.91 7.55 18.14
N ILE A 328 20.62 7.21 18.22
CA ILE A 328 19.67 7.84 19.13
C ILE A 328 20.05 7.58 20.59
N GLU A 329 20.39 6.33 20.93
CA GLU A 329 20.83 5.96 22.29
C GLU A 329 22.11 6.68 22.70
N ASN A 330 23.07 6.82 21.79
CA ASN A 330 24.28 7.60 22.05
C ASN A 330 23.98 9.09 22.18
N ARG A 331 23.09 9.64 21.35
CA ARG A 331 22.67 11.04 21.47
C ARG A 331 22.06 11.26 22.85
N LEU A 332 21.08 10.45 23.27
CA LEU A 332 20.38 10.53 24.56
C LEU A 332 21.28 10.45 25.81
N LYS A 333 22.51 9.93 25.70
CA LYS A 333 23.50 9.90 26.78
C LYS A 333 24.33 11.19 26.90
N GLY A 334 24.23 12.09 25.92
CA GLY A 334 24.96 13.35 25.93
C GLY A 334 24.50 14.29 27.05
N ALA A 335 25.44 15.01 27.67
CA ALA A 335 25.17 15.89 28.81
C ALA A 335 24.42 17.20 28.46
N ASP A 336 24.23 17.49 27.18
CA ASP A 336 23.70 18.77 26.68
C ASP A 336 22.53 18.56 25.70
N ILE A 337 21.43 18.01 26.21
CA ILE A 337 20.21 17.73 25.43
C ILE A 337 19.03 18.37 26.15
N SER A 338 18.20 19.10 25.40
CA SER A 338 16.96 19.65 25.94
C SER A 338 15.88 18.58 26.13
N ASP A 339 14.96 18.81 27.06
CA ASP A 339 13.83 17.89 27.32
C ASP A 339 12.98 17.65 26.05
N ASP A 340 12.81 18.67 25.22
CA ASP A 340 12.10 18.56 23.94
C ASP A 340 12.83 17.62 22.96
N GLU A 341 14.16 17.70 22.89
CA GLU A 341 14.97 16.80 22.07
C GLU A 341 14.90 15.37 22.62
N VAL A 342 14.95 15.17 23.95
CA VAL A 342 14.77 13.85 24.58
C VAL A 342 13.41 13.25 24.20
N ARG A 343 12.33 14.03 24.27
CA ARG A 343 10.98 13.58 23.91
C ARG A 343 10.91 13.20 22.43
N HIS A 344 11.47 14.03 21.55
CA HIS A 344 11.50 13.78 20.12
C HIS A 344 12.29 12.50 19.76
N LEU A 345 13.50 12.35 20.30
CA LEU A 345 14.36 11.17 20.11
C LEU A 345 13.70 9.90 20.64
N SER A 346 13.01 9.99 21.78
CA SER A 346 12.25 8.87 22.35
C SER A 346 11.11 8.42 21.45
N LEU A 347 10.36 9.36 20.84
CA LEU A 347 9.32 9.05 19.86
C LEU A 347 9.91 8.40 18.59
N GLN A 348 11.04 8.89 18.11
CA GLN A 348 11.75 8.28 16.97
C GLN A 348 12.23 6.86 17.28
N SER A 349 12.82 6.64 18.46
CA SER A 349 13.27 5.32 18.92
C SER A 349 12.11 4.31 19.00
N LYS A 350 10.94 4.75 19.49
CA LYS A 350 9.72 3.93 19.51
C LYS A 350 9.27 3.53 18.10
N LYS A 351 9.24 4.48 17.16
CA LYS A 351 8.89 4.21 15.75
C LYS A 351 9.85 3.20 15.11
N ILE A 352 11.17 3.39 15.30
CA ILE A 352 12.20 2.47 14.80
C ILE A 352 12.01 1.07 15.40
N SER A 353 11.68 0.97 16.68
CA SER A 353 11.44 -0.32 17.34
C SER A 353 10.24 -1.05 16.76
N ILE A 354 9.14 -0.34 16.47
CA ILE A 354 7.95 -0.91 15.81
C ILE A 354 8.32 -1.44 14.42
N THR A 355 9.04 -0.65 13.62
CA THR A 355 9.48 -1.07 12.28
C THR A 355 10.42 -2.27 12.33
N LEU A 356 11.33 -2.31 13.31
CA LEU A 356 12.25 -3.42 13.53
C LEU A 356 11.51 -4.72 13.87
N THR A 357 10.52 -4.66 14.77
CA THR A 357 9.67 -5.81 15.10
C THR A 357 8.91 -6.28 13.86
N LYS A 358 8.24 -5.37 13.14
CA LYS A 358 7.53 -5.70 11.90
C LYS A 358 8.44 -6.38 10.87
N ALA A 359 9.68 -5.91 10.68
CA ALA A 359 10.62 -6.51 9.75
C ALA A 359 11.03 -7.95 10.18
N ARG A 360 11.19 -8.20 11.48
CA ARG A 360 11.50 -9.53 12.01
C ARG A 360 10.34 -10.50 11.86
N ASP A 361 9.13 -10.05 12.15
CA ASP A 361 7.91 -10.86 11.99
C ASP A 361 7.76 -11.28 10.53
N LEU A 362 7.92 -10.34 9.59
CA LEU A 362 7.91 -10.64 8.16
C LEU A 362 9.00 -11.62 7.72
N ILE A 363 10.23 -11.53 8.26
CA ILE A 363 11.28 -12.52 7.98
C ILE A 363 10.86 -13.90 8.49
N GLN A 364 10.24 -13.97 9.67
CA GLN A 364 9.79 -15.21 10.26
C GLN A 364 8.66 -15.84 9.45
N ASP A 365 7.69 -15.03 9.01
CA ASP A 365 6.58 -15.45 8.14
C ASP A 365 7.10 -16.03 6.83
N VAL A 366 8.02 -15.33 6.17
CA VAL A 366 8.62 -15.79 4.90
C VAL A 366 9.40 -17.10 5.09
N LYS A 367 10.14 -17.23 6.19
CA LYS A 367 10.84 -18.48 6.53
C LYS A 367 9.86 -19.61 6.81
N SER A 368 8.76 -19.34 7.49
CA SER A 368 7.71 -20.32 7.79
C SER A 368 7.00 -20.79 6.51
N GLN A 369 6.60 -19.87 5.64
CA GLN A 369 6.02 -20.19 4.33
C GLN A 369 6.96 -21.04 3.48
N LYS A 370 8.25 -20.66 3.42
CA LYS A 370 9.27 -21.45 2.72
C LYS A 370 9.44 -22.84 3.32
N PHE A 371 9.44 -22.95 4.64
CA PHE A 371 9.55 -24.23 5.34
C PHE A 371 8.36 -25.14 5.02
N GLU A 372 7.12 -24.63 5.10
CA GLU A 372 5.93 -25.43 4.79
C GLU A 372 5.85 -25.82 3.30
N ALA A 373 6.23 -24.93 2.38
CA ALA A 373 6.33 -25.27 0.96
C ALA A 373 7.35 -26.40 0.71
N GLN A 374 8.56 -26.29 1.27
CA GLN A 374 9.58 -27.34 1.18
C GLN A 374 9.12 -28.65 1.81
N LYS A 375 8.40 -28.59 2.93
CA LYS A 375 7.86 -29.76 3.63
C LYS A 375 6.81 -30.48 2.81
N GLU A 376 5.93 -29.75 2.13
CA GLU A 376 4.90 -30.37 1.28
C GLU A 376 5.52 -31.02 0.03
N GLU A 377 6.51 -30.39 -0.60
CA GLU A 377 7.26 -31.01 -1.69
C GLU A 377 8.03 -32.26 -1.25
N ALA A 378 8.75 -32.17 -0.12
CA ALA A 378 9.48 -33.28 0.46
C ALA A 378 8.55 -34.44 0.86
N ARG A 379 7.36 -34.14 1.38
CA ARG A 379 6.32 -35.14 1.68
C ARG A 379 5.86 -35.86 0.42
N LYS A 380 5.56 -35.13 -0.66
CA LYS A 380 5.17 -35.73 -1.95
C LYS A 380 6.27 -36.65 -2.49
N LEU A 381 7.54 -36.27 -2.34
CA LEU A 381 8.67 -37.10 -2.76
C LEU A 381 8.86 -38.32 -1.85
N ALA A 382 8.78 -38.15 -0.53
CA ALA A 382 8.88 -39.25 0.43
C ALA A 382 7.78 -40.30 0.22
N ASN A 383 6.54 -39.87 -0.05
CA ASN A 383 5.43 -40.76 -0.37
C ASN A 383 5.69 -41.60 -1.64
N LYS A 384 6.40 -41.07 -2.64
CA LYS A 384 6.81 -41.83 -3.84
C LYS A 384 7.93 -42.82 -3.56
N LEU A 385 8.66 -42.65 -2.46
CA LEU A 385 9.77 -43.49 -2.02
C LEU A 385 9.38 -44.40 -0.86
N SER A 386 8.08 -44.63 -0.63
CA SER A 386 7.55 -45.34 0.54
C SER A 386 8.03 -46.79 0.67
N ASN A 387 8.62 -47.35 -0.40
CA ASN A 387 9.21 -48.69 -0.42
C ASN A 387 10.68 -48.73 0.07
N ARG A 388 11.30 -47.58 0.36
CA ARG A 388 12.70 -47.48 0.79
C ARG A 388 12.81 -47.32 2.32
N PRO A 389 13.93 -47.76 2.93
CA PRO A 389 14.21 -47.49 4.34
C PRO A 389 14.22 -45.97 4.64
N PRO A 390 13.73 -45.53 5.81
CA PRO A 390 13.70 -44.12 6.17
C PRO A 390 15.04 -43.39 6.05
N GLU A 391 16.15 -44.07 6.36
CA GLU A 391 17.51 -43.54 6.25
C GLU A 391 17.88 -43.20 4.80
N GLU A 392 17.50 -44.05 3.86
CA GLU A 392 17.74 -43.81 2.42
C GLU A 392 16.86 -42.65 1.92
N ILE A 393 15.61 -42.55 2.38
CA ILE A 393 14.73 -41.42 2.05
C ILE A 393 15.33 -40.12 2.59
N ARG A 394 15.85 -40.10 3.82
CA ARG A 394 16.54 -38.93 4.41
C ARG A 394 17.73 -38.50 3.55
N GLU A 395 18.57 -39.44 3.11
CA GLU A 395 19.72 -39.13 2.24
C GLU A 395 19.30 -38.57 0.88
N ILE A 396 18.23 -39.12 0.28
CA ILE A 396 17.68 -38.62 -0.98
C ILE A 396 17.15 -37.18 -0.82
N LEU A 397 16.41 -36.90 0.25
CA LEU A 397 15.91 -35.56 0.54
C LEU A 397 17.05 -34.56 0.79
N ALA A 398 18.09 -34.97 1.53
CA ALA A 398 19.27 -34.14 1.76
C ALA A 398 20.01 -33.82 0.46
N LYS A 399 20.22 -34.82 -0.42
CA LYS A 399 20.81 -34.64 -1.76
C LYS A 399 19.99 -33.74 -2.67
N LYS A 400 18.68 -33.65 -2.46
CA LYS A 400 17.79 -32.71 -3.16
C LYS A 400 17.80 -31.30 -2.57
N GLY A 401 18.53 -31.07 -1.49
CA GLY A 401 18.70 -29.73 -0.89
C GLY A 401 17.59 -29.34 0.09
N TYR A 402 16.76 -30.27 0.56
CA TYR A 402 15.80 -29.98 1.62
C TYR A 402 16.53 -29.71 2.94
N SER A 403 16.02 -28.75 3.72
CA SER A 403 16.65 -28.41 5.00
C SER A 403 16.52 -29.54 6.02
N GLN A 404 17.49 -29.66 6.92
CA GLN A 404 17.49 -30.68 7.97
C GLN A 404 16.21 -30.65 8.82
N GLY A 405 15.70 -29.45 9.14
CA GLY A 405 14.44 -29.31 9.87
C GLY A 405 13.22 -29.86 9.13
N VAL A 406 13.18 -29.72 7.79
CA VAL A 406 12.11 -30.32 6.97
C VAL A 406 12.22 -31.84 7.01
N ILE A 407 13.44 -32.38 6.84
CA ILE A 407 13.71 -33.82 6.85
C ILE A 407 13.33 -34.43 8.20
N ASP A 408 13.75 -33.81 9.31
CA ASP A 408 13.43 -34.27 10.66
C ASP A 408 11.95 -34.17 11.00
N SER A 409 11.24 -33.18 10.44
CA SER A 409 9.78 -33.06 10.63
C SER A 409 8.98 -34.15 9.93
N LEU A 410 9.52 -34.76 8.86
CA LEU A 410 8.85 -35.81 8.09
C LEU A 410 9.29 -37.21 8.52
N LEU A 411 10.58 -37.38 8.84
CA LEU A 411 11.20 -38.67 9.13
C LEU A 411 12.04 -38.54 10.42
N PRO A 412 11.41 -38.42 11.60
CA PRO A 412 12.13 -38.20 12.85
C PRO A 412 13.12 -39.34 13.12
N GLU A 413 14.35 -39.00 13.51
CA GLU A 413 15.32 -40.02 13.88
C GLU A 413 14.80 -40.85 15.05
N LYS A 414 14.87 -42.18 14.92
CA LYS A 414 14.67 -43.07 16.05
C LYS A 414 15.77 -42.75 17.06
N LYS A 415 15.46 -41.93 18.07
CA LYS A 415 16.36 -41.72 19.22
C LYS A 415 16.73 -43.10 19.73
N LYS A 416 17.99 -43.50 19.55
CA LYS A 416 18.52 -44.74 20.14
C LYS A 416 18.25 -44.63 21.64
N LYS A 417 17.24 -45.35 22.12
CA LYS A 417 16.91 -45.37 23.54
C LYS A 417 18.17 -45.89 24.23
N LEU A 418 18.87 -45.01 24.95
CA LEU A 418 20.08 -45.31 25.72
C LEU A 418 19.69 -46.19 26.92
N PHE A 419 19.29 -47.43 26.65
CA PHE A 419 18.76 -48.38 27.62
C PHE A 419 19.86 -49.07 28.45
N GLY A 420 21.00 -48.43 28.72
CA GLY A 420 22.17 -49.15 29.22
C GLY A 420 23.14 -48.46 30.19
N LEU A 421 22.86 -47.26 30.72
CA LEU A 421 23.84 -46.54 31.56
C LEU A 421 23.34 -46.05 32.93
N PHE A 422 22.16 -46.48 33.38
CA PHE A 422 21.78 -46.40 34.79
C PHE A 422 21.47 -47.82 35.27
N ARG A 423 22.51 -48.53 35.71
CA ARG A 423 22.38 -49.74 36.50
C ARG A 423 23.30 -49.65 37.70
#